data_AF-A0A838WL77-F1
#
_entry.id   AF-A0A838WL77-F1
#
_cell.length_a   1.000
_cell.length_b   1.000
_cell.length_c   1.000
_cell.angle_alpha   90.00
_cell.angle_beta   90.00
_cell.angle_gamma   90.00
#
_symmetry.space_group_name_H-M   'P 1'
#
loop_
_entity.id
_entity.type
_entity.pdbx_description
1 polymer ?
#
loop_
_entity_poly.entity_id
_entity_poly.type
_entity_poly.pdbx_seq_one_letter_code
_entity_poly.pdbx_strand_id
1 'polypeptide(L)'
;MSNYQRNDLPNLLVTGGAGFIGSNFVLHARRLGYGNIINLDKLTYASNLQNLTEIERNEKYQEGYRFIQGDIGNSELVSYLLEEYEVDAVINFAAETHVDRSIFSPGNFIETNVVGTFKLLEASKTYWQKLSSKKQESFRFLHISTDEVYGSLNAEDTAFREDSQYAPNSPYAASKASADHLVRSYHHTYGLPTLTTNCSNN
;
A
#
# COMPACT_ATOMS: atom_id res chain seq x y z
N MET A 1 23.49 3.37 -7.81
CA MET A 1 22.82 3.90 -9.02
C MET A 1 22.34 2.68 -9.78
N SER A 2 21.02 2.46 -9.85
CA SER A 2 20.47 1.25 -10.47
C SER A 2 20.47 1.38 -11.99
N ASN A 3 21.12 0.44 -12.68
CA ASN A 3 21.31 0.39 -14.14
C ASN A 3 20.09 -0.22 -14.86
N TYR A 4 18.88 0.26 -14.61
CA TYR A 4 17.73 -0.14 -15.43
C TYR A 4 17.68 0.73 -16.69
N GLN A 5 17.79 0.11 -17.86
CA GLN A 5 17.37 0.78 -19.10
C GLN A 5 15.87 1.07 -19.01
N ARG A 6 15.40 2.13 -19.68
CA ARG A 6 14.04 2.70 -19.56
C ARG A 6 12.90 1.68 -19.81
N ASN A 7 13.19 0.56 -20.48
CA ASN A 7 12.26 -0.53 -20.78
C ASN A 7 12.26 -1.69 -19.77
N ASP A 8 13.09 -1.65 -18.72
CA ASP A 8 13.21 -2.71 -17.70
C ASP A 8 12.75 -2.25 -16.30
N LEU A 9 12.03 -1.12 -16.20
CA LEU A 9 11.53 -0.64 -14.91
C LEU A 9 10.44 -1.58 -14.37
N PRO A 10 10.46 -1.92 -13.06
CA PRO A 10 9.44 -2.77 -12.48
C PRO A 10 8.07 -2.09 -12.51
N ASN A 11 7.01 -2.88 -12.67
CA ASN A 11 5.63 -2.43 -12.61
C ASN A 11 5.13 -2.48 -11.15
N LEU A 12 4.82 -1.31 -10.59
CA LEU A 12 4.40 -1.15 -9.20
C LEU A 12 2.90 -0.83 -9.15
N LEU A 13 2.12 -1.72 -8.54
CA LEU A 13 0.74 -1.43 -8.17
C LEU A 13 0.76 -0.64 -6.85
N VAL A 14 0.47 0.65 -6.93
CA VAL A 14 0.39 1.54 -5.78
C VAL A 14 -1.08 1.77 -5.46
N THR A 15 -1.53 1.35 -4.27
CA THR A 15 -2.89 1.65 -3.82
C THR A 15 -2.89 2.93 -2.99
N GLY A 16 -3.94 3.76 -3.08
CA GLY A 16 -4.04 4.99 -2.30
C GLY A 16 -3.06 6.08 -2.76
N GLY A 17 -2.58 6.01 -4.01
CA GLY A 17 -1.55 6.91 -4.54
C GLY A 17 -2.05 8.33 -4.84
N ALA A 18 -3.34 8.64 -4.67
CA ALA A 18 -3.85 10.01 -4.70
C ALA A 18 -3.98 10.63 -3.29
N GLY A 19 -3.73 9.85 -2.23
CA GLY A 19 -3.64 10.35 -0.85
C GLY A 19 -2.31 11.07 -0.57
N PHE A 20 -2.17 11.65 0.64
CA PHE A 20 -1.03 12.50 1.00
C PHE A 20 0.35 11.83 0.86
N ILE A 21 0.56 10.69 1.53
CA ILE A 21 1.85 9.97 1.47
C ILE A 21 2.00 9.24 0.12
N GLY A 22 0.92 8.60 -0.33
CA GLY A 22 0.90 7.84 -1.58
C GLY A 22 1.28 8.69 -2.79
N SER A 23 0.77 9.92 -2.91
CA SER A 23 1.11 10.81 -4.03
C SER A 23 2.58 11.22 -4.02
N ASN A 24 3.15 11.47 -2.84
CA ASN A 24 4.58 11.76 -2.72
C ASN A 24 5.42 10.56 -3.15
N PHE A 25 5.05 9.34 -2.75
CA PHE A 25 5.72 8.12 -3.22
C PHE A 25 5.66 7.99 -4.75
N VAL A 26 4.48 8.16 -5.34
CA VAL A 26 4.27 8.07 -6.80
C VAL A 26 5.18 9.07 -7.53
N LEU A 27 5.15 10.35 -7.12
CA LEU A 27 5.97 11.39 -7.74
C LEU A 27 7.47 11.09 -7.59
N HIS A 28 7.88 10.68 -6.40
CA HIS A 28 9.27 10.36 -6.11
C HIS A 28 9.77 9.16 -6.93
N ALA A 29 8.98 8.10 -7.01
CA ALA A 29 9.29 6.90 -7.79
C ALA A 29 9.41 7.21 -9.29
N ARG A 30 8.52 8.04 -9.85
CA ARG A 30 8.62 8.48 -11.26
C ARG A 30 9.80 9.41 -11.49
N ARG A 31 10.07 10.35 -10.58
CA ARG A 31 11.21 11.28 -10.67
C ARG A 31 12.55 10.54 -10.69
N LEU A 32 12.71 9.54 -9.83
CA LEU A 32 13.93 8.75 -9.74
C LEU A 32 14.00 7.57 -10.72
N GLY A 33 12.92 7.30 -11.46
CA GLY A 33 12.86 6.16 -12.37
C GLY A 33 12.94 4.82 -11.64
N TYR A 34 12.24 4.67 -10.52
CA TYR A 34 12.19 3.43 -9.73
C TYR A 34 11.19 2.41 -10.24
N GLY A 35 10.20 2.82 -11.02
CA GLY A 35 9.19 1.91 -11.54
C GLY A 35 8.15 2.61 -12.40
N ASN A 36 7.45 1.80 -13.20
CA ASN A 36 6.17 2.21 -13.77
C ASN A 36 5.10 2.08 -12.68
N ILE A 37 4.17 3.01 -12.64
CA ILE A 37 3.17 3.12 -11.58
C ILE A 37 1.79 2.83 -12.13
N ILE A 38 1.12 1.86 -11.53
CA ILE A 38 -0.31 1.62 -11.66
C ILE A 38 -0.91 2.12 -10.35
N ASN A 39 -1.50 3.31 -10.36
CA ASN A 39 -2.08 3.94 -9.18
C ASN A 39 -3.57 3.61 -9.08
N LEU A 40 -3.92 2.74 -8.13
CA LEU A 40 -5.29 2.36 -7.80
C LEU A 40 -5.78 3.20 -6.61
N ASP A 41 -6.77 4.06 -6.83
CA ASP A 41 -7.34 4.90 -5.77
C ASP A 41 -8.86 5.00 -5.89
N LYS A 42 -9.57 4.93 -4.75
CA LYS A 42 -11.03 5.02 -4.72
C LYS A 42 -11.53 6.46 -4.89
N LEU A 43 -10.65 7.45 -4.75
CA LEU A 43 -10.96 8.87 -4.67
C LEU A 43 -11.94 9.18 -3.53
N THR A 44 -11.58 8.76 -2.31
CA THR A 44 -12.34 9.13 -1.11
C THR A 44 -12.03 10.58 -0.70
N TYR A 45 -12.55 11.03 0.44
CA TYR A 45 -12.25 12.36 0.97
C TYR A 45 -10.75 12.60 1.24
N ALA A 46 -9.96 11.54 1.41
CA ALA A 46 -8.54 11.61 1.72
C ALA A 46 -7.68 11.73 0.45
N SER A 47 -8.30 11.64 -0.74
CA SER A 47 -7.63 11.64 -2.04
C SER A 47 -7.74 13.01 -2.70
N ASN A 48 -6.65 13.47 -3.32
CA ASN A 48 -6.65 14.69 -4.10
C ASN A 48 -5.77 14.53 -5.35
N LEU A 49 -6.39 14.44 -6.53
CA LEU A 49 -5.68 14.34 -7.81
C LEU A 49 -4.77 15.55 -8.09
N GLN A 50 -5.02 16.71 -7.46
CA GLN A 50 -4.14 17.87 -7.59
C GLN A 50 -2.73 17.58 -7.09
N ASN A 51 -2.58 16.63 -6.15
CA ASN A 51 -1.28 16.17 -5.66
C ASN A 51 -0.43 15.52 -6.77
N LEU A 52 -1.03 15.12 -7.89
CA LEU A 52 -0.38 14.40 -8.98
C LEU A 52 -0.23 15.24 -10.26
N THR A 53 -0.50 16.54 -10.19
CA THR A 53 -0.40 17.46 -11.34
C THR A 53 0.99 17.54 -11.96
N GLU A 54 2.05 17.24 -11.21
CA GLU A 54 3.41 17.14 -11.76
C GLU A 54 3.54 15.99 -12.77
N ILE A 55 2.75 14.92 -12.62
CA ILE A 55 2.70 13.84 -13.61
C ILE A 55 2.09 14.36 -14.90
N GLU A 56 0.93 15.04 -14.82
CA GLU A 56 0.22 15.55 -16.00
C GLU A 56 1.06 16.55 -16.81
N ARG A 57 1.96 17.29 -16.15
CA ARG A 57 2.78 18.32 -16.77
C ARG A 57 4.10 17.80 -17.33
N ASN A 58 4.41 16.51 -17.16
CA ASN A 58 5.69 15.94 -17.54
C ASN A 58 5.49 14.64 -18.34
N GLU A 59 5.67 14.72 -19.66
CA GLU A 59 5.49 13.59 -20.59
C GLU A 59 6.28 12.35 -20.16
N LYS A 60 7.49 12.52 -19.63
CA LYS A 60 8.32 11.42 -19.12
C LYS A 60 7.68 10.72 -17.91
N TYR A 61 6.96 11.46 -17.07
CA TYR A 61 6.26 10.85 -15.93
C TYR A 61 4.98 10.14 -16.39
N GLN A 62 4.24 10.74 -17.32
CA GLN A 62 3.01 10.17 -17.90
C GLN A 62 3.24 8.80 -18.57
N GLU A 63 4.32 8.65 -19.33
CA GLU A 63 4.61 7.41 -20.08
C GLU A 63 4.61 6.14 -19.20
N GLY A 64 5.06 6.26 -17.95
CA GLY A 64 5.11 5.16 -16.98
C GLY A 64 4.17 5.34 -15.80
N TYR A 65 3.07 6.09 -15.96
CA TYR A 65 2.06 6.27 -14.94
C TYR A 65 0.67 6.00 -15.50
N ARG A 66 -0.11 5.19 -14.78
CA ARG A 66 -1.52 4.93 -15.09
C ARG A 66 -2.36 5.12 -13.84
N PHE A 67 -3.42 5.90 -13.95
CA PHE A 67 -4.39 6.08 -12.89
C PHE A 67 -5.61 5.18 -13.13
N ILE A 68 -6.01 4.44 -12.10
CA ILE A 68 -7.19 3.58 -12.10
C ILE A 68 -8.05 3.99 -10.91
N GLN A 69 -9.24 4.51 -11.18
CA GLN A 69 -10.21 4.75 -10.11
C GLN A 69 -10.89 3.44 -9.73
N GLY A 70 -10.74 3.00 -8.48
CA GLY A 70 -11.30 1.75 -8.02
C GLY A 70 -11.02 1.45 -6.55
N ASP A 71 -11.65 0.40 -6.05
CA ASP A 71 -11.54 -0.04 -4.66
C ASP A 71 -10.63 -1.26 -4.55
N ILE A 72 -9.73 -1.29 -3.56
CA ILE A 72 -8.93 -2.48 -3.23
C ILE A 72 -9.80 -3.66 -2.78
N GLY A 73 -11.03 -3.38 -2.34
CA GLY A 73 -12.05 -4.36 -2.01
C GLY A 73 -12.77 -4.97 -3.22
N ASN A 74 -12.43 -4.57 -4.45
CA ASN A 74 -12.90 -5.19 -5.68
C ASN A 74 -11.86 -6.21 -6.17
N SER A 75 -12.05 -7.48 -5.80
CA SER A 75 -11.09 -8.55 -6.09
C SER A 75 -10.90 -8.80 -7.58
N GLU A 76 -11.96 -8.66 -8.39
CA GLU A 76 -11.91 -8.83 -9.84
C GLU A 76 -11.03 -7.76 -10.48
N LEU A 77 -11.21 -6.50 -10.08
CA LEU A 77 -10.38 -5.39 -10.56
C LEU A 77 -8.92 -5.58 -10.15
N VAL A 78 -8.64 -5.88 -8.88
CA VAL A 78 -7.26 -6.06 -8.41
C VAL A 78 -6.60 -7.22 -9.16
N SER A 79 -7.29 -8.34 -9.33
CA SER A 79 -6.76 -9.49 -10.08
C SER A 79 -6.46 -9.14 -11.54
N TYR A 80 -7.37 -8.41 -12.19
CA TYR A 80 -7.17 -7.90 -13.54
C TYR A 80 -5.93 -7.00 -13.63
N LEU A 81 -5.77 -6.04 -12.73
CA LEU A 81 -4.63 -5.13 -12.73
C LEU A 81 -3.30 -5.85 -12.52
N LEU A 82 -3.25 -6.85 -11.63
CA LEU A 82 -2.05 -7.64 -11.38
C LEU A 82 -1.61 -8.41 -12.64
N GLU A 83 -2.56 -9.02 -13.34
CA GLU A 83 -2.30 -9.81 -14.55
C GLU A 83 -1.99 -8.92 -15.77
N GLU A 84 -2.84 -7.93 -16.06
CA GLU A 84 -2.71 -7.01 -17.22
C GLU A 84 -1.37 -6.28 -17.23
N TYR A 85 -0.93 -5.79 -16.06
CA TYR A 85 0.27 -4.98 -15.95
C TYR A 85 1.51 -5.76 -15.53
N GLU A 86 1.43 -7.09 -15.45
CA GLU A 86 2.50 -7.96 -14.97
C GLU A 86 3.22 -7.39 -13.72
N VAL A 87 2.44 -7.11 -12.67
CA VAL A 87 2.92 -6.37 -11.49
C VAL A 87 4.08 -7.09 -10.79
N ASP A 88 5.19 -6.38 -10.61
CA ASP A 88 6.37 -6.88 -9.89
C ASP A 88 6.30 -6.63 -8.38
N ALA A 89 5.60 -5.57 -7.96
CA ALA A 89 5.38 -5.30 -6.55
C ALA A 89 4.08 -4.53 -6.27
N VAL A 90 3.47 -4.82 -5.13
CA VAL A 90 2.31 -4.10 -4.59
C VAL A 90 2.76 -3.22 -3.44
N ILE A 91 2.46 -1.93 -3.49
CA ILE A 91 2.74 -0.95 -2.44
C ILE A 91 1.40 -0.42 -1.92
N ASN A 92 0.99 -0.89 -0.73
CA ASN A 92 -0.34 -0.65 -0.20
C ASN A 92 -0.37 0.55 0.75
N PHE A 93 -0.77 1.74 0.24
CA PHE A 93 -1.08 2.92 1.07
C PHE A 93 -2.58 3.12 1.30
N ALA A 94 -3.46 2.43 0.55
CA ALA A 94 -4.90 2.62 0.65
C ALA A 94 -5.41 2.25 2.05
N ALA A 95 -5.99 3.24 2.73
CA ALA A 95 -6.62 3.09 4.03
C ALA A 95 -7.55 4.29 4.31
N GLU A 96 -8.52 4.06 5.18
CA GLU A 96 -9.13 5.12 5.98
C GLU A 96 -8.18 5.49 7.13
N THR A 97 -7.81 6.77 7.25
CA THR A 97 -6.68 7.20 8.10
C THR A 97 -7.01 8.17 9.21
N HIS A 98 -8.19 8.80 9.21
CA HIS A 98 -8.50 9.87 10.16
C HIS A 98 -9.06 9.33 11.48
N VAL A 99 -8.30 9.45 12.58
CA VAL A 99 -8.67 8.92 13.91
C VAL A 99 -10.07 9.38 14.36
N ASP A 100 -10.37 10.68 14.32
CA ASP A 100 -11.70 11.17 14.75
C ASP A 100 -12.85 10.57 13.94
N ARG A 101 -12.68 10.42 12.62
CA ARG A 101 -13.70 9.79 11.76
C ARG A 101 -13.90 8.32 12.10
N SER A 102 -12.87 7.65 12.60
CA SER A 102 -12.97 6.26 13.05
C SER A 102 -13.86 6.11 14.29
N ILE A 103 -13.97 7.15 15.12
CA ILE A 103 -14.86 7.17 16.28
C ILE A 103 -16.32 7.30 15.83
N PHE A 104 -16.59 8.16 14.83
CA PHE A 104 -17.96 8.38 14.33
C PHE A 104 -18.44 7.30 13.35
N SER A 105 -17.54 6.77 12.52
CA SER A 105 -17.86 5.83 11.43
C SER A 105 -16.87 4.66 11.34
N PRO A 106 -16.74 3.83 12.40
CA PRO A 106 -15.74 2.75 12.45
C PRO A 106 -15.92 1.67 11.37
N GLY A 107 -17.14 1.48 10.86
CA GLY A 107 -17.43 0.48 9.83
C GLY A 107 -16.61 0.66 8.55
N ASN A 108 -16.37 1.91 8.13
CA ASN A 108 -15.57 2.21 6.93
C ASN A 108 -14.09 1.83 7.11
N PHE A 109 -13.58 1.90 8.34
CA PHE A 109 -12.22 1.51 8.68
C PHE A 109 -12.07 -0.01 8.66
N ILE A 110 -13.06 -0.75 9.15
CA ILE A 110 -13.05 -2.22 9.04
C ILE A 110 -13.12 -2.66 7.57
N GLU A 111 -14.05 -2.09 6.80
CA GLU A 111 -14.22 -2.47 5.40
C GLU A 111 -12.96 -2.14 4.58
N THR A 112 -12.43 -0.92 4.69
CA THR A 112 -11.26 -0.53 3.88
C THR A 112 -9.98 -1.16 4.41
N ASN A 113 -9.66 -0.98 5.70
CA ASN A 113 -8.33 -1.30 6.21
C ASN A 113 -8.17 -2.80 6.44
N VAL A 114 -9.22 -3.50 6.88
CA VAL A 114 -9.16 -4.93 7.18
C VAL A 114 -9.62 -5.75 5.98
N VAL A 115 -10.88 -5.58 5.56
CA VAL A 115 -11.46 -6.39 4.47
C VAL A 115 -10.80 -6.07 3.13
N GLY A 116 -10.54 -4.79 2.85
CA GLY A 116 -9.80 -4.36 1.66
C GLY A 116 -8.38 -4.91 1.60
N THR A 117 -7.63 -4.84 2.70
CA THR A 117 -6.28 -5.44 2.77
C THR A 117 -6.33 -6.96 2.59
N PHE A 118 -7.30 -7.64 3.22
CA PHE A 118 -7.50 -9.08 3.03
C PHE A 118 -7.73 -9.43 1.54
N LYS A 119 -8.64 -8.72 0.86
CA LYS A 119 -8.94 -8.97 -0.55
C LYS A 119 -7.73 -8.70 -1.45
N LEU A 120 -7.00 -7.61 -1.18
CA LEU A 120 -5.76 -7.28 -1.88
C LEU A 120 -4.69 -8.36 -1.68
N LEU A 121 -4.54 -8.89 -0.46
CA LEU A 121 -3.63 -10.00 -0.15
C LEU A 121 -4.02 -11.29 -0.87
N GLU A 122 -5.32 -11.66 -0.89
CA GLU A 122 -5.78 -12.86 -1.60
C GLU A 122 -5.52 -12.78 -3.10
N ALA A 123 -5.83 -11.64 -3.72
CA ALA A 123 -5.57 -11.42 -5.15
C ALA A 123 -4.06 -11.47 -5.44
N SER A 124 -3.25 -10.80 -4.61
CA SER A 124 -1.78 -10.80 -4.75
C SER A 124 -1.18 -12.18 -4.58
N LYS A 125 -1.63 -12.95 -3.59
CA LYS A 125 -1.21 -14.35 -3.36
C LYS A 125 -1.55 -15.22 -4.56
N THR A 126 -2.78 -15.13 -5.05
CA THR A 126 -3.26 -15.93 -6.19
C THR A 126 -2.46 -15.60 -7.46
N TYR A 127 -2.21 -14.32 -7.72
CA TYR A 127 -1.38 -13.87 -8.83
C TYR A 127 0.07 -14.37 -8.68
N TRP A 128 0.69 -14.15 -7.52
CA TRP A 128 2.06 -14.56 -7.22
C TRP A 128 2.26 -16.07 -7.42
N GLN A 129 1.32 -16.91 -6.99
CA GLN A 129 1.38 -18.37 -7.16
C GLN A 129 1.39 -18.82 -8.64
N LYS A 130 0.89 -18.01 -9.57
CA LYS A 130 0.91 -18.28 -11.02
C LYS A 130 2.21 -17.84 -11.69
N LEU A 131 3.03 -17.02 -11.03
CA LEU A 131 4.28 -16.51 -11.58
C LEU A 131 5.33 -17.61 -11.73
N SER A 132 6.29 -17.41 -12.64
CA SER A 132 7.49 -18.25 -12.71
C SER A 132 8.31 -18.13 -11.42
N SER A 133 9.09 -19.15 -11.08
CA SER A 133 9.91 -19.16 -9.85
C SER A 133 10.79 -17.91 -9.70
N LYS A 134 11.40 -17.45 -10.79
CA LYS A 134 12.20 -16.22 -10.79
C LYS A 134 11.36 -14.97 -10.44
N LYS A 135 10.17 -14.83 -11.02
CA LYS A 135 9.27 -13.70 -10.71
C LYS A 135 8.70 -13.82 -9.29
N GLN A 136 8.43 -15.04 -8.80
CA GLN A 136 8.02 -15.27 -7.41
C GLN A 136 9.07 -14.81 -6.39
N GLU A 137 10.35 -15.09 -6.66
CA GLU A 137 11.47 -14.69 -5.79
C GLU A 137 11.69 -13.17 -5.76
N SER A 138 11.40 -12.47 -6.86
CA SER A 138 11.54 -11.02 -6.95
C SER A 138 10.31 -10.24 -6.50
N PHE A 139 9.12 -10.86 -6.50
CA PHE A 139 7.86 -10.18 -6.17
C PHE A 139 7.87 -9.64 -4.73
N ARG A 140 7.31 -8.47 -4.50
CA ARG A 140 7.20 -7.90 -3.14
C ARG A 140 5.81 -7.32 -2.88
N PHE A 141 5.29 -7.57 -1.68
CA PHE A 141 4.11 -6.91 -1.15
C PHE A 141 4.51 -6.02 0.02
N LEU A 142 4.56 -4.70 -0.18
CA LEU A 142 4.88 -3.73 0.87
C LEU A 142 3.58 -3.14 1.44
N HIS A 143 3.33 -3.39 2.72
CA HIS A 143 2.23 -2.79 3.46
C HIS A 143 2.71 -1.60 4.28
N ILE A 144 2.06 -0.45 4.09
CA ILE A 144 2.37 0.77 4.83
C ILE A 144 1.39 0.89 5.99
N SER A 145 1.92 0.86 7.20
CA SER A 145 1.20 0.94 8.46
C SER A 145 1.68 2.13 9.29
N THR A 146 1.29 2.19 10.55
CA THR A 146 1.49 3.31 11.47
C THR A 146 2.10 2.83 12.78
N ASP A 147 2.82 3.70 13.47
CA ASP A 147 3.27 3.50 14.85
C ASP A 147 2.12 3.42 15.86
N GLU A 148 0.94 3.98 15.56
CA GLU A 148 -0.25 3.90 16.43
C GLU A 148 -0.70 2.47 16.76
N VAL A 149 -0.25 1.46 15.99
CA VAL A 149 -0.52 0.05 16.31
C VAL A 149 0.11 -0.39 17.63
N TYR A 150 1.18 0.29 18.06
CA TYR A 150 1.90 0.02 19.32
C TYR A 150 1.30 0.78 20.51
N GLY A 151 0.28 1.61 20.30
CA GLY A 151 -0.39 2.36 21.36
C GLY A 151 0.21 3.74 21.57
N SER A 152 0.51 4.09 22.82
CA SER A 152 0.93 5.45 23.19
C SER A 152 2.18 5.41 24.08
N LEU A 153 3.03 6.42 23.93
CA LEU A 153 4.22 6.62 24.76
C LEU A 153 4.05 7.89 25.60
N ASN A 154 4.50 7.83 26.85
CA ASN A 154 4.75 9.00 27.67
C ASN A 154 6.14 9.58 27.34
N ALA A 155 6.41 10.81 27.80
CA ALA A 155 7.66 11.51 27.50
C ALA A 155 8.93 10.78 27.99
N GLU A 156 8.82 9.92 29.01
CA GLU A 156 9.93 9.16 29.56
C GLU A 156 10.00 7.71 29.03
N ASP A 157 9.01 7.28 28.24
CA ASP A 157 8.98 5.92 27.72
C ASP A 157 10.01 5.73 26.60
N THR A 158 10.54 4.52 26.49
CA THR A 158 11.42 4.16 25.37
C THR A 158 10.64 4.16 24.06
N ALA A 159 11.26 4.67 22.99
CA ALA A 159 10.69 4.64 21.66
C ALA A 159 10.31 3.21 21.23
N PHE A 160 9.24 3.11 20.43
CA PHE A 160 8.80 1.84 19.86
C PHE A 160 9.88 1.18 19.00
N ARG A 161 9.84 -0.14 18.97
CA ARG A 161 10.70 -1.03 18.19
C ARG A 161 9.83 -2.02 17.42
N GLU A 162 10.39 -2.69 16.43
CA GLU A 162 9.66 -3.70 15.65
C GLU A 162 9.24 -4.93 16.48
N ASP A 163 9.82 -5.13 17.67
CA ASP A 163 9.43 -6.14 18.66
C ASP A 163 8.48 -5.62 19.75
N SER A 164 8.04 -4.35 19.69
CA SER A 164 7.03 -3.79 20.58
C SER A 164 5.68 -4.48 20.40
N GLN A 165 4.97 -4.71 21.52
CA GLN A 165 3.65 -5.33 21.48
C GLN A 165 2.62 -4.38 20.88
N TYR A 166 1.68 -4.94 20.14
CA TYR A 166 0.54 -4.20 19.60
C TYR A 166 -0.42 -3.86 20.74
N ALA A 167 -0.80 -2.58 20.85
CA ALA A 167 -1.72 -2.07 21.86
C ALA A 167 -2.57 -0.90 21.30
N PRO A 168 -3.33 -1.13 20.21
CA PRO A 168 -4.04 -0.05 19.53
C PRO A 168 -5.18 0.53 20.37
N ASN A 169 -5.25 1.86 20.48
CA ASN A 169 -6.20 2.58 21.33
C ASN A 169 -7.38 3.24 20.58
N SER A 170 -7.47 3.10 19.26
CA SER A 170 -8.55 3.67 18.43
C SER A 170 -9.06 2.67 17.39
N PRO A 171 -10.30 2.82 16.85
CA PRO A 171 -10.78 1.97 15.77
C PRO A 171 -9.88 2.03 14.52
N TYR A 172 -9.30 3.19 14.22
CA TYR A 172 -8.27 3.34 13.20
C TYR A 172 -7.05 2.45 13.49
N ALA A 173 -6.40 2.64 14.65
CA ALA A 173 -5.20 1.88 15.02
C ALA A 173 -5.48 0.37 15.07
N ALA A 174 -6.65 -0.04 15.59
CA ALA A 174 -7.06 -1.43 15.67
C ALA A 174 -7.26 -2.06 14.27
N SER A 175 -7.81 -1.29 13.33
CA SER A 175 -7.96 -1.72 11.95
C SER A 175 -6.61 -1.86 11.23
N LYS A 176 -5.66 -0.96 11.47
CA LYS A 176 -4.28 -1.05 10.96
C LYS A 176 -3.51 -2.21 11.57
N ALA A 177 -3.64 -2.40 12.88
CA ALA A 177 -3.10 -3.56 13.59
C ALA A 177 -3.60 -4.89 13.02
N SER A 178 -4.90 -4.96 12.75
CA SER A 178 -5.52 -6.13 12.13
C SER A 178 -4.97 -6.40 10.72
N ALA A 179 -4.78 -5.35 9.92
CA ALA A 179 -4.15 -5.45 8.60
C ALA A 179 -2.71 -5.97 8.68
N ASP A 180 -1.91 -5.48 9.64
CA ASP A 180 -0.53 -5.95 9.87
C ASP A 180 -0.48 -7.44 10.20
N HIS A 181 -1.40 -7.91 11.06
CA HIS A 181 -1.52 -9.33 11.37
C HIS A 181 -1.93 -10.18 10.16
N LEU A 182 -2.83 -9.70 9.31
CA LEU A 182 -3.19 -10.38 8.07
C LEU A 182 -1.96 -10.50 7.16
N VAL A 183 -1.24 -9.40 6.90
CA VAL A 183 -0.03 -9.40 6.06
C VAL A 183 0.99 -10.41 6.58
N ARG A 184 1.30 -10.37 7.88
CA ARG A 184 2.24 -11.32 8.51
C ARG A 184 1.76 -12.76 8.39
N SER A 185 0.46 -13.02 8.58
CA SER A 185 -0.10 -14.36 8.50
C SER A 185 0.01 -14.94 7.08
N TYR A 186 -0.11 -14.11 6.05
CA TYR A 186 -0.02 -14.53 4.65
C TYR A 186 1.41 -14.92 4.26
N HIS A 187 2.39 -14.18 4.76
CA HIS A 187 3.78 -14.58 4.64
C HIS A 187 4.03 -15.92 5.34
N HIS A 188 3.63 -16.04 6.61
CA HIS A 188 3.91 -17.24 7.39
C HIS A 188 3.21 -18.50 6.85
N THR A 189 1.98 -18.35 6.36
CA THR A 189 1.13 -19.47 5.94
C THR A 189 1.38 -19.86 4.48
N TYR A 190 1.53 -18.88 3.59
CA TYR A 190 1.58 -19.11 2.14
C TYR A 190 2.95 -18.81 1.52
N GLY A 191 3.88 -18.21 2.27
CA GLY A 191 5.19 -17.81 1.77
C GLY A 191 5.18 -16.52 0.94
N LEU A 192 4.07 -15.78 0.89
CA LEU A 192 3.98 -14.52 0.14
C LEU A 192 5.10 -13.56 0.61
N PRO A 193 5.90 -12.93 -0.28
CA PRO A 193 7.02 -12.08 0.14
C PRO A 193 6.52 -10.70 0.59
N THR A 194 6.10 -10.60 1.85
CA THR A 194 5.54 -9.36 2.41
C THR A 194 6.55 -8.57 3.23
N LEU A 195 6.42 -7.25 3.25
CA LEU A 195 7.05 -6.33 4.19
C LEU A 195 5.99 -5.44 4.83
N THR A 196 6.20 -5.07 6.08
CA THR A 196 5.37 -4.07 6.78
C THR A 196 6.29 -2.96 7.29
N THR A 197 5.88 -1.71 7.12
CA THR A 197 6.56 -0.55 7.71
C THR A 197 5.60 0.21 8.61
N ASN A 198 6.00 0.49 9.85
CA ASN A 198 5.25 1.34 10.78
C ASN A 198 6.00 2.67 10.90
N CYS A 199 5.41 3.78 10.47
CA CYS A 199 6.02 5.11 10.53
C CYS A 199 5.27 6.04 11.48
N SER A 200 5.98 7.04 12.01
CA SER A 200 5.43 8.08 12.88
C SER A 200 4.86 9.26 12.10
N ASN A 201 3.98 10.02 12.77
CA ASN A 201 3.65 11.39 12.38
C ASN A 201 4.76 12.32 12.89
N ASN A 202 5.37 13.12 12.01
CA ASN A 202 6.29 14.21 12.38
C ASN A 202 5.56 15.55 12.38
#